data_AF-A0A9N9QLX1-F1
#
_entry.id   AF-A0A9N9QLX1-F1
#
_cell.length_a   1.000
_cell.length_b   1.000
_cell.length_c   1.000
_cell.angle_alpha   90.00
_cell.angle_beta   90.00
_cell.angle_gamma   90.00
#
_symmetry.space_group_name_H-M   'P 1'
#
loop_
_entity.id
_entity.type
_entity.pdbx_description
1 polymer ?
#
loop_
_entity_poly.entity_id
_entity_poly.type
_entity_poly.pdbx_seq_one_letter_code
_entity_poly.pdbx_strand_id
1 'polypeptide(L)'
;MNPKQILEKFIKPLPKPFNSILKNADKLDHFKGLDLDKPETFTPMEMELRIQADQVMFSLNKAVSVLSILAQLPQLLDSGILTEHFTHQEMSYVYYVLRRYETKEERVSDEDTFLTYGGLYEIVNKIKLKSYFQETVVDANLSQIVHMIFNNRCIRDAIKKIPKPKTIPYVMQFIKDFQELKDMAQIKLYITGTEEEKRDKQLRQAFKSNIMLKAAIKDLEHQLEHQRDQLGTELHKKVDIFDNYNDKIANIKEEFQISIEKNIHDSEKRMMQQCMESEAKQAQLALEADSITKAHAALLEQHLASEKLLRARTGKTQALLHNWIIKYDQDAGDKNTEYEDLKKQYDQEKETMDDLDDKLDEQEKIYITLMAEKAEEEERIYHEIYFKILTNRSARIIQRAWRAYRERRKSRRRGKKGKKDFRPKLVYTKKDDPNALLEGKFKGDIFD
;
A
#
# COMPACT_ATOMS: atom_id res chain seq x y z
N MET A 1 -28.15 3.43 -8.99
CA MET A 1 -28.90 4.58 -8.43
C MET A 1 -28.09 5.85 -8.69
N ASN A 2 -28.69 6.86 -9.31
CA ASN A 2 -27.98 8.08 -9.70
C ASN A 2 -27.68 8.91 -8.43
N PRO A 3 -26.41 9.22 -8.11
CA PRO A 3 -26.05 9.92 -6.87
C PRO A 3 -26.71 11.31 -6.73
N LYS A 4 -27.11 11.94 -7.84
CA LYS A 4 -27.90 13.19 -7.83
C LYS A 4 -29.29 13.04 -7.20
N GLN A 5 -29.96 11.90 -7.39
CA GLN A 5 -31.33 11.70 -6.89
C GLN A 5 -31.37 11.40 -5.38
N ILE A 6 -30.26 10.92 -4.80
CA ILE A 6 -30.16 10.70 -3.35
C ILE A 6 -29.88 12.04 -2.65
N LEU A 7 -29.04 12.90 -3.23
CA LEU A 7 -28.76 14.25 -2.72
C LEU A 7 -30.02 15.14 -2.71
N GLU A 8 -30.88 15.08 -3.72
CA GLU A 8 -32.13 15.87 -3.76
C GLU A 8 -33.15 15.48 -2.68
N LYS A 9 -33.11 14.24 -2.15
CA LYS A 9 -33.99 13.82 -1.04
C LYS A 9 -33.56 14.36 0.33
N PHE A 10 -32.30 14.77 0.49
CA PHE A 10 -31.75 15.26 1.77
C PHE A 10 -31.54 16.78 1.81
N ILE A 11 -31.69 17.47 0.69
CA ILE A 11 -31.68 18.94 0.65
C ILE A 11 -33.10 19.41 1.01
N LYS A 12 -33.29 19.78 2.29
CA LYS A 12 -34.51 20.50 2.72
C LYS A 12 -34.71 21.71 1.78
N PRO A 13 -35.92 21.94 1.25
CA PRO A 13 -36.18 23.09 0.38
C PRO A 13 -35.77 24.37 1.10
N LEU A 14 -35.04 25.25 0.40
CA LEU A 14 -34.65 26.56 0.92
C LEU A 14 -35.89 27.26 1.51
N PRO A 15 -35.77 27.87 2.70
CA PRO A 15 -36.85 28.65 3.27
C PRO A 15 -37.30 29.69 2.24
N LYS A 16 -38.60 29.70 1.94
CA LYS A 16 -39.19 30.63 0.97
C LYS A 16 -38.73 32.05 1.33
N PRO A 17 -38.18 32.82 0.37
CA PRO A 17 -37.73 34.16 0.65
C PRO A 17 -38.88 34.99 1.24
N PHE A 18 -38.55 35.78 2.26
CA PHE A 18 -39.44 36.60 3.11
C PHE A 18 -40.37 37.57 2.35
N ASN A 19 -40.28 37.62 1.02
CA ASN A 19 -41.10 38.41 0.12
C ASN A 19 -42.56 37.94 0.01
N SER A 20 -42.95 36.81 0.60
CA SER A 20 -44.36 36.37 0.58
C SER A 20 -45.24 37.01 1.66
N ILE A 21 -44.66 37.61 2.71
CA ILE A 21 -45.43 38.34 3.74
C ILE A 21 -45.64 39.80 3.32
N LEU A 22 -44.67 40.40 2.62
CA LEU A 22 -44.80 41.75 2.06
C LEU A 22 -45.70 41.84 0.82
N LYS A 23 -45.87 40.75 0.06
CA LYS A 23 -46.75 40.74 -1.13
C LYS A 23 -48.24 40.94 -0.85
N ASN A 24 -48.68 40.79 0.40
CA ASN A 24 -50.06 41.08 0.80
C ASN A 24 -50.22 42.45 1.50
N ALA A 25 -49.12 43.14 1.83
CA ALA A 25 -49.16 44.50 2.37
C ALA A 25 -49.19 45.57 1.27
N ASP A 26 -48.74 45.26 0.05
CA ASP A 26 -48.60 46.21 -1.06
C ASP A 26 -49.89 46.50 -1.86
N LYS A 27 -51.07 45.99 -1.44
CA LYS A 27 -52.30 46.15 -2.25
C LYS A 27 -53.38 47.08 -1.73
N LEU A 28 -53.37 47.55 -0.50
CA LEU A 28 -54.44 48.41 0.03
C LEU A 28 -53.91 49.34 1.12
N ASP A 29 -53.09 50.30 0.71
CA ASP A 29 -53.07 51.67 1.25
C ASP A 29 -52.04 52.45 0.44
N HIS A 30 -52.39 52.69 -0.83
CA HIS A 30 -51.82 53.83 -1.53
C HIS A 30 -52.04 55.05 -0.64
N PHE A 31 -50.95 55.59 -0.10
CA PHE A 31 -50.82 56.92 0.47
C PHE A 31 -51.26 57.98 -0.59
N LYS A 32 -52.55 58.03 -0.88
CA LYS A 32 -53.21 59.16 -1.53
C LYS A 32 -53.62 60.10 -0.41
N GLY A 33 -52.70 60.94 0.00
CA GLY A 33 -52.93 61.85 1.12
C GLY A 33 -51.86 62.91 1.25
N LEU A 34 -51.32 63.37 0.13
CA LEU A 34 -50.48 64.56 0.04
C LEU A 34 -50.82 65.31 -1.27
N ASP A 35 -52.11 65.38 -1.60
CA ASP A 35 -52.58 66.60 -2.26
C ASP A 35 -52.59 67.65 -1.14
N LEU A 36 -51.48 68.40 -1.06
CA LEU A 36 -51.50 69.73 -0.49
C LEU A 36 -52.42 70.54 -1.40
N ASP A 37 -53.72 70.39 -1.15
CA ASP A 37 -54.75 71.18 -1.79
C ASP A 37 -54.31 72.64 -1.70
N LYS A 38 -54.32 73.29 -2.86
CA LYS A 38 -54.15 74.73 -3.03
C LYS A 38 -54.86 75.43 -1.87
N PRO A 39 -54.28 76.52 -1.31
CA PRO A 39 -54.84 77.18 -0.13
C PRO A 39 -56.33 77.38 -0.36
N GLU A 40 -57.15 76.65 0.40
CA GLU A 40 -58.59 76.78 0.38
C GLU A 40 -58.85 78.27 0.49
N THR A 41 -59.50 78.84 -0.53
CA THR A 41 -59.91 80.24 -0.51
C THR A 41 -60.74 80.39 0.74
N PHE A 42 -60.17 81.05 1.77
CA PHE A 42 -60.83 81.20 3.06
C PHE A 42 -62.26 81.64 2.81
N THR A 43 -63.20 80.93 3.40
CA THR A 43 -64.59 81.37 3.37
C THR A 43 -64.66 82.80 3.94
N PRO A 44 -65.61 83.64 3.51
CA PRO A 44 -65.73 85.01 4.03
C PRO A 44 -65.73 85.07 5.56
N MET A 45 -66.33 84.06 6.20
CA MET A 45 -66.34 83.87 7.65
C MET A 45 -64.95 83.56 8.24
N GLU A 46 -64.17 82.67 7.61
CA GLU A 46 -62.81 82.35 8.05
C GLU A 46 -61.85 83.52 7.85
N MET A 47 -62.05 84.30 6.78
CA MET A 47 -61.29 85.52 6.53
C MET A 47 -61.59 86.58 7.60
N GLU A 48 -62.85 86.73 8.00
CA GLU A 48 -63.25 87.60 9.10
C GLU A 48 -62.68 87.14 10.44
N LEU A 49 -62.77 85.84 10.76
CA LEU A 49 -62.17 85.27 11.98
C LEU A 49 -60.66 85.47 12.02
N ARG A 50 -59.97 85.40 10.88
CA ARG A 50 -58.53 85.64 10.79
C ARG A 50 -58.17 87.11 10.98
N ILE A 51 -58.97 88.03 10.44
CA ILE A 51 -58.84 89.47 10.70
C ILE A 51 -59.05 89.76 12.19
N GLN A 52 -60.05 89.14 12.82
CA GLN A 52 -60.29 89.26 14.26
C GLN A 52 -59.13 88.67 15.09
N ALA A 53 -58.61 87.51 14.69
CA ALA A 53 -57.42 86.91 15.29
C ALA A 53 -56.20 87.85 15.19
N ASP A 54 -55.96 88.43 14.02
CA ASP A 54 -54.88 89.40 13.79
C ASP A 54 -55.06 90.65 14.65
N GLN A 55 -56.29 91.15 14.84
CA GLN A 55 -56.59 92.28 15.72
C GLN A 55 -56.33 91.96 17.19
N VAL A 56 -56.75 90.77 17.64
CA VAL A 56 -56.50 90.29 19.01
C VAL A 56 -54.99 90.12 19.22
N MET A 57 -54.28 89.51 18.28
CA MET A 57 -52.83 89.33 18.35
C MET A 57 -52.07 90.65 18.29
N PHE A 58 -52.52 91.60 17.48
CA PHE A 58 -51.96 92.95 17.45
C PHE A 58 -52.13 93.64 18.82
N SER A 59 -53.32 93.51 19.43
CA SER A 59 -53.63 94.07 20.75
C SER A 59 -52.79 93.41 21.85
N LEU A 60 -52.64 92.08 21.83
CA LEU A 60 -51.79 91.35 22.77
C LEU A 60 -50.31 91.70 22.60
N ASN A 61 -49.81 91.78 21.37
CA ASN A 61 -48.43 92.21 21.09
C ASN A 61 -48.18 93.64 21.56
N LYS A 62 -49.15 94.54 21.37
CA LYS A 62 -49.10 95.91 21.86
C LYS A 62 -49.08 95.94 23.38
N ALA A 63 -49.95 95.17 24.05
CA ALA A 63 -50.00 95.07 25.51
C ALA A 63 -48.69 94.53 26.11
N VAL A 64 -48.15 93.42 25.57
CA VAL A 64 -46.84 92.88 25.99
C VAL A 64 -45.74 93.93 25.83
N SER A 65 -45.73 94.63 24.69
CA SER A 65 -44.73 95.66 24.42
C SER A 65 -44.84 96.84 25.39
N VAL A 66 -46.06 97.31 25.69
CA VAL A 66 -46.30 98.38 26.67
C VAL A 66 -45.92 97.94 28.08
N LEU A 67 -46.28 96.73 28.48
CA LEU A 67 -45.91 96.15 29.78
C LEU A 67 -44.40 95.99 29.93
N SER A 68 -43.71 95.60 28.84
CA SER A 68 -42.24 95.50 28.81
C SER A 68 -41.58 96.87 28.99
N ILE A 69 -42.12 97.92 28.37
CA ILE A 69 -41.62 99.30 28.54
C ILE A 69 -41.88 99.79 29.97
N LEU A 70 -43.08 99.56 30.51
CA LEU A 70 -43.47 99.92 31.86
C LEU A 70 -42.58 99.27 32.91
N ALA A 71 -42.28 97.98 32.73
CA ALA A 71 -41.37 97.26 33.61
C ALA A 71 -40.00 97.93 33.62
N GLN A 72 -39.50 98.37 32.46
CA GLN A 72 -38.15 98.94 32.29
C GLN A 72 -38.06 100.46 32.55
N LEU A 73 -39.19 101.12 32.85
CA LEU A 73 -39.25 102.56 33.09
C LEU A 73 -38.26 103.06 34.15
N PRO A 74 -38.06 102.39 35.32
CA PRO A 74 -37.07 102.83 36.31
C PRO A 74 -35.63 102.80 35.77
N GLN A 75 -35.31 101.81 34.95
CA GLN A 75 -33.97 101.66 34.37
C GLN A 75 -33.72 102.63 33.22
N LEU A 76 -34.76 103.03 32.50
CA LEU A 76 -34.68 104.06 31.46
C LEU A 76 -34.41 105.45 32.05
N LEU A 77 -34.92 105.71 33.26
CA LEU A 77 -34.65 106.94 34.00
C LEU A 77 -33.21 107.01 34.51
N ASP A 78 -32.64 105.88 34.94
CA ASP A 78 -31.27 105.81 35.45
C ASP A 78 -30.19 105.77 34.36
N SER A 79 -30.52 105.30 33.16
CA SER A 79 -29.53 105.04 32.10
C SER A 79 -29.16 106.28 31.27
N GLY A 80 -29.78 107.45 31.51
CA GLY A 80 -29.55 108.66 30.73
C GLY A 80 -30.11 108.61 29.29
N ILE A 81 -30.59 107.46 28.82
CA ILE A 81 -31.12 107.24 27.47
C ILE A 81 -32.31 108.16 27.16
N LEU A 82 -33.11 108.51 28.18
CA LEU A 82 -34.21 109.46 28.02
C LEU A 82 -33.70 110.88 27.73
N THR A 83 -32.57 111.29 28.30
CA THR A 83 -32.00 112.64 28.09
C THR A 83 -31.42 112.83 26.69
N GLU A 84 -31.04 111.75 26.01
CA GLU A 84 -30.53 111.79 24.64
C GLU A 84 -31.64 111.87 23.57
N HIS A 85 -32.86 111.46 23.92
CA HIS A 85 -33.93 111.21 22.95
C HIS A 85 -35.22 112.01 23.18
N PHE A 86 -35.32 112.73 24.30
CA PHE A 86 -36.40 113.67 24.57
C PHE A 86 -35.90 115.11 24.58
N THR A 87 -36.74 116.04 24.13
CA THR A 87 -36.46 117.47 24.25
C THR A 87 -36.45 117.90 25.71
N HIS A 88 -35.76 119.00 26.03
CA HIS A 88 -35.67 119.51 27.42
C HIS A 88 -37.07 119.77 28.04
N GLN A 89 -38.07 120.13 27.21
CA GLN A 89 -39.46 120.32 27.65
C GLN A 89 -40.13 119.00 28.01
N GLU A 90 -39.96 117.96 27.18
CA GLU A 90 -40.52 116.63 27.41
C GLU A 90 -39.85 115.94 28.62
N MET A 91 -38.54 116.10 28.77
CA MET A 91 -37.83 115.64 29.97
C MET A 91 -38.31 116.35 31.24
N SER A 92 -38.52 117.66 31.18
CA SER A 92 -39.06 118.42 32.32
C SER A 92 -40.45 117.95 32.69
N TYR A 93 -41.28 117.59 31.71
CA TYR A 93 -42.61 117.01 31.94
C TYR A 93 -42.53 115.60 32.54
N VAL A 94 -41.65 114.73 32.02
CA VAL A 94 -41.41 113.39 32.57
C VAL A 94 -40.94 113.48 34.03
N TYR A 95 -39.96 114.33 34.33
CA TYR A 95 -39.51 114.56 35.70
C TYR A 95 -40.60 115.16 36.60
N TYR A 96 -41.38 116.11 36.09
CA TYR A 96 -42.48 116.72 36.85
C TYR A 96 -43.52 115.69 37.29
N VAL A 97 -43.93 114.81 36.38
CA VAL A 97 -44.92 113.78 36.68
C VAL A 97 -44.34 112.71 37.59
N LEU A 98 -43.10 112.26 37.35
CA LEU A 98 -42.46 111.25 38.20
C LEU A 98 -42.16 111.75 39.61
N ARG A 99 -41.83 113.04 39.77
CA ARG A 99 -41.64 113.69 41.08
C ARG A 99 -42.91 113.68 41.93
N ARG A 100 -44.09 113.59 41.32
CA ARG A 100 -45.36 113.42 42.04
C ARG A 100 -45.49 112.05 42.71
N TYR A 101 -44.73 111.06 42.23
CA TYR A 101 -44.67 109.71 42.76
C TYR A 101 -43.43 109.46 43.65
N GLU A 102 -42.55 110.44 43.82
CA GLU A 102 -41.51 110.40 44.86
C GLU A 102 -42.13 110.58 46.25
N THR A 103 -42.28 109.47 46.98
CA THR A 103 -42.68 109.50 48.39
C THR A 103 -41.58 110.15 49.23
N LYS A 104 -41.92 111.24 49.94
CA LYS A 104 -41.10 111.80 51.03
C LYS A 104 -40.98 110.75 52.15
N GLU A 105 -39.84 110.10 52.32
CA GLU A 105 -39.53 109.31 53.53
C GLU A 105 -38.79 110.16 54.57
N GLU A 106 -39.23 110.03 55.82
CA GLU A 106 -38.59 110.55 57.03
C GLU A 106 -37.22 109.89 57.22
N ARG A 107 -36.22 110.73 57.50
CA ARG A 107 -34.84 110.31 57.78
C ARG A 107 -34.77 109.62 59.14
N VAL A 108 -34.27 108.39 59.18
CA VAL A 108 -33.59 107.84 60.37
C VAL A 108 -32.11 107.70 60.04
N SER A 109 -31.30 108.38 60.85
CA SER A 109 -29.84 108.36 60.86
C SER A 109 -29.33 106.99 61.27
N ASP A 110 -28.40 106.41 60.52
CA ASP A 110 -27.01 106.33 60.97
C ASP A 110 -26.09 105.87 59.83
N GLU A 111 -25.00 106.61 59.72
CA GLU A 111 -23.85 106.42 58.83
C GLU A 111 -23.20 105.07 59.16
N ASP A 112 -22.81 104.21 58.21
CA ASP A 112 -21.76 104.53 57.26
C ASP A 112 -21.72 103.52 56.09
N THR A 113 -21.11 103.98 55.00
CA THR A 113 -20.59 103.25 53.83
C THR A 113 -21.51 102.93 52.61
N PHE A 114 -21.10 103.58 51.51
CA PHE A 114 -21.30 103.29 50.08
C PHE A 114 -22.50 103.92 49.34
N LEU A 115 -22.19 105.02 48.64
CA LEU A 115 -22.87 105.46 47.42
C LEU A 115 -23.06 104.28 46.47
N THR A 116 -24.31 103.94 46.12
CA THR A 116 -24.73 103.63 44.74
C THR A 116 -26.25 103.37 44.67
N TYR A 117 -26.95 104.15 43.83
CA TYR A 117 -28.10 103.72 43.00
C TYR A 117 -29.21 102.84 43.63
N GLY A 118 -29.70 103.18 44.83
CA GLY A 118 -30.82 102.47 45.48
C GLY A 118 -32.12 103.27 45.65
N GLY A 119 -32.06 104.61 45.71
CA GLY A 119 -33.19 105.43 46.16
C GLY A 119 -34.44 105.36 45.29
N LEU A 120 -34.30 105.42 43.96
CA LEU A 120 -35.45 105.32 43.04
C LEU A 120 -36.01 103.89 42.95
N TYR A 121 -35.17 102.88 43.17
CA TYR A 121 -35.57 101.47 43.14
C TYR A 121 -36.46 101.10 44.34
N GLU A 122 -36.23 101.71 45.50
CA GLU A 122 -37.11 101.55 46.67
C GLU A 122 -38.40 102.37 46.58
N ILE A 123 -38.36 103.57 46.00
CA ILE A 123 -39.56 104.43 45.83
C ILE A 123 -40.61 103.77 44.94
N VAL A 124 -40.21 103.16 43.81
CA VAL A 124 -41.13 102.44 42.93
C VAL A 124 -41.65 101.14 43.58
N ASN A 125 -40.85 100.49 44.43
CA ASN A 125 -41.22 99.27 45.17
C ASN A 125 -42.04 99.54 46.45
N LYS A 126 -42.05 100.76 46.97
CA LYS A 126 -42.81 101.16 48.17
C LYS A 126 -44.10 101.93 47.86
N ILE A 127 -44.54 101.99 46.59
CA ILE A 127 -45.96 102.20 46.28
C ILE A 127 -46.71 100.96 46.79
N LYS A 128 -46.96 100.91 48.10
CA LYS A 128 -47.97 100.06 48.68
C LYS A 128 -49.26 100.42 47.94
N LEU A 129 -49.72 99.51 47.08
CA LEU A 129 -51.12 99.41 46.68
C LEU A 129 -51.92 99.29 47.98
N LYS A 130 -52.19 100.44 48.63
CA LYS A 130 -53.21 100.55 49.65
C LYS A 130 -54.48 100.15 48.93
N SER A 131 -55.05 99.04 49.38
CA SER A 131 -56.28 98.43 48.91
C SER A 131 -57.47 99.37 49.13
N TYR A 132 -57.56 100.40 48.30
CA TYR A 132 -58.78 101.12 48.01
C TYR A 132 -58.93 101.04 46.49
N PHE A 133 -59.65 100.02 46.01
CA PHE A 133 -60.36 100.11 44.73
C PHE A 133 -61.46 101.17 44.88
N GLN A 134 -61.05 102.43 45.02
CA GLN A 134 -61.83 103.58 44.61
C GLN A 134 -61.36 103.90 43.20
N GLU A 135 -62.31 104.07 42.28
CA GLU A 135 -62.16 104.38 40.86
C GLU A 135 -60.72 104.67 40.46
N THR A 136 -60.09 103.71 39.77
CA THR A 136 -58.75 103.89 39.20
C THR A 136 -58.82 104.99 38.16
N VAL A 137 -58.71 106.24 38.60
CA VAL A 137 -58.34 107.36 37.75
C VAL A 137 -56.94 107.02 37.30
N VAL A 138 -56.83 106.37 36.14
CA VAL A 138 -55.57 106.21 35.43
C VAL A 138 -55.01 107.62 35.34
N ASP A 139 -53.86 107.88 35.98
CA ASP A 139 -53.27 109.20 35.91
C ASP A 139 -52.96 109.46 34.44
N ALA A 140 -53.75 110.36 33.83
CA ALA A 140 -53.66 110.66 32.41
C ALA A 140 -52.24 111.09 32.04
N ASN A 141 -51.50 111.70 32.98
CA ASN A 141 -50.13 112.12 32.79
C ASN A 141 -49.15 110.95 32.73
N LEU A 142 -49.33 109.92 33.58
CA LEU A 142 -48.49 108.72 33.54
C LEU A 142 -48.75 107.90 32.28
N SER A 143 -50.02 107.78 31.87
CA SER A 143 -50.39 107.15 30.60
C SER A 143 -49.80 107.88 29.40
N GLN A 144 -49.81 109.22 29.42
CA GLN A 144 -49.24 110.05 28.36
C GLN A 144 -47.71 109.90 28.27
N ILE A 145 -47.00 109.77 29.38
CA ILE A 145 -45.56 109.46 29.40
C ILE A 145 -45.28 108.09 28.80
N VAL A 146 -46.04 107.07 29.20
CA VAL A 146 -45.88 105.70 28.69
C VAL A 146 -46.17 105.65 27.20
N HIS A 147 -47.17 106.40 26.73
CA HIS A 147 -47.46 106.57 25.31
C HIS A 147 -46.38 107.32 24.55
N MET A 148 -45.80 108.39 25.11
CA MET A 148 -44.68 109.11 24.50
C MET A 148 -43.43 108.23 24.36
N ILE A 149 -43.11 107.44 25.39
CA ILE A 149 -42.01 106.48 25.39
C ILE A 149 -42.29 105.34 24.40
N PHE A 150 -43.52 104.81 24.38
CA PHE A 150 -43.91 103.74 23.46
C PHE A 150 -43.93 104.17 21.99
N ASN A 151 -44.31 105.42 21.69
CA ASN A 151 -44.35 105.93 20.32
C ASN A 151 -42.96 106.29 19.78
N ASN A 152 -42.00 106.59 20.65
CA ASN A 152 -40.62 106.86 20.25
C ASN A 152 -39.90 105.56 19.82
N ARG A 153 -39.60 105.43 18.53
CA ARG A 153 -38.97 104.24 17.95
C ARG A 153 -37.55 104.01 18.49
N CYS A 154 -36.77 105.06 18.69
CA CYS A 154 -35.39 104.97 19.17
C CYS A 154 -35.33 104.38 20.58
N ILE A 155 -36.25 104.79 21.45
CA ILE A 155 -36.31 104.31 22.84
C ILE A 155 -36.77 102.86 22.88
N ARG A 156 -37.75 102.44 22.07
CA ARG A 156 -38.13 101.02 21.96
C ARG A 156 -36.99 100.11 21.52
N ASP A 157 -36.18 100.57 20.56
CA ASP A 157 -35.05 99.78 20.06
C ASP A 157 -33.89 99.76 21.08
N ALA A 158 -33.73 100.80 21.90
CA ALA A 158 -32.82 100.81 23.04
C ALA A 158 -33.26 99.84 24.15
N ILE A 159 -34.55 99.82 24.50
CA ILE A 159 -35.19 98.92 25.48
C ILE A 159 -34.94 97.44 25.12
N LYS A 160 -35.10 97.07 23.84
CA LYS A 160 -34.85 95.69 23.37
C LYS A 160 -33.39 95.25 23.51
N LYS A 161 -32.45 96.19 23.54
CA LYS A 161 -31.01 95.90 23.64
C LYS A 161 -30.52 95.81 25.08
N ILE A 162 -31.33 96.15 26.08
CA ILE A 162 -30.97 96.04 27.49
C ILE A 162 -31.00 94.55 27.88
N PRO A 163 -29.85 93.92 28.15
CA PRO A 163 -29.74 92.46 28.21
C PRO A 163 -30.36 91.84 29.47
N LYS A 164 -30.62 92.62 30.53
CA LYS A 164 -31.34 92.20 31.74
C LYS A 164 -32.01 93.41 32.39
N PRO A 165 -33.36 93.47 32.42
CA PRO A 165 -34.03 94.55 33.11
C PRO A 165 -33.84 94.37 34.63
N LYS A 166 -33.27 95.37 35.32
CA LYS A 166 -33.30 95.41 36.79
C LYS A 166 -34.72 95.79 37.17
N THR A 167 -35.59 94.79 37.23
CA THR A 167 -37.03 94.99 37.44
C THR A 167 -37.58 93.99 38.44
N ILE A 168 -38.77 94.27 38.95
CA ILE A 168 -39.46 93.44 39.94
C ILE A 168 -39.67 92.02 39.38
N PRO A 169 -39.23 90.96 40.07
CA PRO A 169 -39.41 89.57 39.61
C PRO A 169 -40.86 89.21 39.26
N TYR A 170 -41.83 89.73 40.02
CA TYR A 170 -43.26 89.53 39.77
C TYR A 170 -43.76 90.13 38.45
N VAL A 171 -43.22 91.29 38.03
CA VAL A 171 -43.58 91.93 36.76
C VAL A 171 -42.99 91.17 35.58
N MET A 172 -41.79 90.62 35.73
CA MET A 172 -41.17 89.75 34.72
C MET A 172 -41.91 88.42 34.56
N GLN A 173 -42.36 87.81 35.66
CA GLN A 173 -43.20 86.62 35.61
C GLN A 173 -44.55 86.92 34.93
N PHE A 174 -45.19 88.05 35.27
CA PHE A 174 -46.43 88.47 34.61
C PHE A 174 -46.25 88.68 33.10
N ILE A 175 -45.17 89.32 32.66
CA ILE A 175 -44.85 89.48 31.22
C ILE A 175 -44.64 88.11 30.56
N LYS A 176 -43.97 87.18 31.25
CA LYS A 176 -43.75 85.81 30.74
C LYS A 176 -45.07 85.04 30.61
N ASP A 177 -45.92 85.08 31.63
CA ASP A 177 -47.24 84.44 31.60
C ASP A 177 -48.12 85.06 30.49
N PHE A 178 -48.02 86.38 30.27
CA PHE A 178 -48.73 87.07 29.20
C PHE A 178 -48.17 86.72 27.80
N GLN A 179 -46.87 86.42 27.70
CA GLN A 179 -46.25 85.91 26.49
C GLN A 179 -46.68 84.46 26.21
N GLU A 180 -46.72 83.60 27.22
CA GLU A 180 -47.25 82.24 27.09
C GLU A 180 -48.74 82.26 26.71
N LEU A 181 -49.54 83.18 27.28
CA LEU A 181 -50.92 83.42 26.88
C LEU A 181 -51.02 83.85 25.42
N LYS A 182 -50.15 84.75 24.97
CA LYS A 182 -50.07 85.15 23.56
C LYS A 182 -49.74 83.96 22.66
N ASP A 183 -48.78 83.13 23.03
CA ASP A 183 -48.37 81.97 22.21
C ASP A 183 -49.49 80.91 22.16
N MET A 184 -50.18 80.69 23.27
CA MET A 184 -51.38 79.85 23.31
C MET A 184 -52.54 80.44 22.50
N ALA A 185 -52.78 81.74 22.58
CA ALA A 185 -53.78 82.45 21.80
C ALA A 185 -53.44 82.38 20.31
N GLN A 186 -52.17 82.51 19.92
CA GLN A 186 -51.73 82.32 18.54
C GLN A 186 -52.08 80.92 18.04
N ILE A 187 -51.75 79.89 18.81
CA ILE A 187 -52.08 78.51 18.45
C ILE A 187 -53.61 78.34 18.33
N LYS A 188 -54.39 78.83 19.28
CA LYS A 188 -55.86 78.62 19.28
C LYS A 188 -56.64 79.50 18.32
N LEU A 189 -56.14 80.69 17.97
CA LEU A 189 -56.80 81.61 17.05
C LEU A 189 -56.49 81.31 15.58
N TYR A 190 -55.31 80.75 15.28
CA TYR A 190 -54.92 80.41 13.91
C TYR A 190 -55.15 78.93 13.54
N ILE A 191 -55.52 78.08 14.49
CA ILE A 191 -55.95 76.71 14.21
C ILE A 191 -57.47 76.70 14.03
N THR A 192 -57.93 76.34 12.84
CA THR A 192 -59.35 76.12 12.59
C THR A 192 -59.80 74.79 13.20
N GLY A 193 -61.08 74.69 13.58
CA GLY A 193 -61.63 73.45 14.16
C GLY A 193 -61.51 72.25 13.20
N THR A 194 -61.54 72.50 11.89
CA THR A 194 -61.34 71.48 10.85
C THR A 194 -59.90 70.98 10.79
N GLU A 195 -58.91 71.84 10.98
CA GLU A 195 -57.49 71.45 11.08
C GLU A 195 -57.20 70.66 12.36
N GLU A 196 -57.82 71.02 13.49
CA GLU A 196 -57.68 70.27 14.76
C GLU A 196 -58.27 68.85 14.66
N GLU A 197 -59.44 68.71 14.01
CA GLU A 197 -60.06 67.41 13.76
C GLU A 197 -59.22 66.55 12.80
N LYS A 198 -58.65 67.15 11.73
CA LYS A 198 -57.72 66.45 10.82
C LYS A 198 -56.48 65.96 11.57
N ARG A 199 -55.90 66.78 12.46
CA ARG A 199 -54.77 66.39 13.31
C ARG A 199 -55.12 65.25 14.26
N ASP A 200 -56.27 65.29 14.91
CA ASP A 200 -56.70 64.21 15.82
C ASP A 200 -56.94 62.90 15.07
N LYS A 201 -57.54 62.94 13.87
CA LYS A 201 -57.69 61.76 13.00
C LYS A 201 -56.33 61.16 12.61
N GLN A 202 -55.37 61.99 12.22
CA GLN A 202 -54.00 61.54 11.93
C GLN A 202 -53.32 60.93 13.16
N LEU A 203 -53.48 61.54 14.34
CA LEU A 203 -52.91 61.02 15.58
C LEU A 203 -53.49 59.65 15.94
N ARG A 204 -54.80 59.47 15.80
CA ARG A 204 -55.48 58.18 16.04
C ARG A 204 -55.02 57.11 15.05
N GLN A 205 -54.87 57.46 13.77
CA GLN A 205 -54.36 56.54 12.75
C GLN A 205 -52.91 56.14 13.05
N ALA A 206 -52.06 57.12 13.38
CA ALA A 206 -50.68 56.86 13.78
C ALA A 206 -50.62 55.96 15.03
N PHE A 207 -51.46 56.21 16.04
CA PHE A 207 -51.54 55.38 17.23
C PHE A 207 -51.98 53.94 16.92
N LYS A 208 -53.02 53.76 16.10
CA LYS A 208 -53.47 52.43 15.64
C LYS A 208 -52.37 51.70 14.89
N SER A 209 -51.66 52.38 13.99
CA SER A 209 -50.51 51.81 13.27
C SER A 209 -49.37 51.45 14.22
N ASN A 210 -49.10 52.26 15.24
CA ASN A 210 -48.06 52.00 16.24
C ASN A 210 -48.37 50.75 17.06
N ILE A 211 -49.64 50.54 17.43
CA ILE A 211 -50.07 49.31 18.10
C ILE A 211 -49.85 48.09 17.20
N MET A 212 -50.28 48.16 15.94
CA MET A 212 -50.09 47.05 14.99
C MET A 212 -48.61 46.76 14.74
N LEU A 213 -47.79 47.79 14.58
CA LEU A 213 -46.33 47.65 14.41
C LEU A 213 -45.68 47.05 15.65
N LYS A 214 -46.08 47.46 16.86
CA LYS A 214 -45.59 46.85 18.11
C LYS A 214 -45.98 45.39 18.23
N ALA A 215 -47.19 45.00 17.83
CA ALA A 215 -47.60 43.61 17.80
C ALA A 215 -46.78 42.81 16.77
N ALA A 216 -46.58 43.35 15.57
CA ALA A 216 -45.77 42.73 14.53
C ALA A 216 -44.30 42.57 14.94
N ILE A 217 -43.72 43.55 15.65
CA ILE A 217 -42.36 43.45 16.20
C ILE A 217 -42.28 42.30 17.20
N LYS A 218 -43.23 42.19 18.14
CA LYS A 218 -43.25 41.09 19.11
C LYS A 218 -43.40 39.72 18.45
N ASP A 219 -44.24 39.61 17.43
CA ASP A 219 -44.42 38.36 16.69
C ASP A 219 -43.13 37.97 15.94
N LEU A 220 -42.42 38.96 15.36
CA LEU A 220 -41.13 38.74 14.71
C LEU A 220 -40.03 38.36 15.72
N GLU A 221 -39.99 39.01 16.89
CA GLU A 221 -39.08 38.65 17.99
C GLU A 221 -39.31 37.20 18.44
N HIS A 222 -40.56 36.79 18.61
CA HIS A 222 -40.90 35.42 18.97
C HIS A 222 -40.51 34.42 17.87
N GLN A 223 -40.70 34.76 16.59
CA GLN A 223 -40.27 33.91 15.48
C GLN A 223 -38.74 33.78 15.42
N LEU A 224 -38.01 34.87 15.68
CA LEU A 224 -36.54 34.85 15.75
C LEU A 224 -36.05 33.98 16.90
N GLU A 225 -36.65 34.08 18.08
CA GLU A 225 -36.27 33.26 19.23
C GLU A 225 -36.54 31.77 18.95
N HIS A 226 -37.72 31.45 18.41
CA HIS A 226 -38.04 30.08 18.04
C HIS A 226 -37.08 29.53 16.96
N GLN A 227 -36.69 30.32 15.97
CA GLN A 227 -35.68 29.91 14.99
C GLN A 227 -34.30 29.72 15.63
N ARG A 228 -33.94 30.58 16.59
CA ARG A 228 -32.69 30.47 17.35
C ARG A 228 -32.64 29.17 18.16
N ASP A 229 -33.73 28.83 18.83
CA ASP A 229 -33.86 27.57 19.58
C ASP A 229 -33.79 26.35 18.66
N GLN A 230 -34.50 26.39 17.53
CA GLN A 230 -34.44 25.31 16.54
C GLN A 230 -33.01 25.11 16.01
N LEU A 231 -32.32 26.19 15.63
CA LEU A 231 -30.93 26.14 15.20
C LEU A 231 -30.01 25.65 16.33
N GLY A 232 -30.25 26.09 17.56
CA GLY A 232 -29.52 25.61 18.74
C GLY A 232 -29.65 24.10 18.92
N THR A 233 -30.86 23.56 18.86
CA THR A 233 -31.09 22.11 18.97
C THR A 233 -30.53 21.31 17.80
N GLU A 234 -30.62 21.83 16.56
CA GLU A 234 -29.98 21.17 15.41
C GLU A 234 -28.45 21.19 15.54
N LEU A 235 -27.87 22.29 16.02
CA LEU A 235 -26.43 22.39 16.26
C LEU A 235 -25.97 21.39 17.33
N HIS A 236 -26.68 21.29 18.46
CA HIS A 236 -26.34 20.32 19.51
C HIS A 236 -26.38 18.88 19.00
N LYS A 237 -27.43 18.51 18.24
CA LYS A 237 -27.48 17.18 17.59
C LYS A 237 -26.30 16.93 16.65
N LYS A 238 -25.83 17.95 15.93
CA LYS A 238 -24.66 17.82 15.06
C LYS A 238 -23.37 17.65 15.87
N VAL A 239 -23.21 18.40 16.96
CA VAL A 239 -22.09 18.27 17.90
C VAL A 239 -22.06 16.86 18.50
N ASP A 240 -23.19 16.36 18.99
CA ASP A 240 -23.28 14.98 19.53
C ASP A 240 -22.88 13.93 18.48
N ILE A 241 -23.27 14.12 17.22
CA ILE A 241 -22.87 13.22 16.12
C ILE A 241 -21.36 13.31 15.87
N PHE A 242 -20.77 14.51 15.91
CA PHE A 242 -19.32 14.69 15.76
C PHE A 242 -18.56 13.99 16.87
N ASP A 243 -18.98 14.13 18.13
CA ASP A 243 -18.34 13.49 19.27
C ASP A 243 -18.41 11.96 19.15
N ASN A 244 -19.59 11.42 18.80
CA ASN A 244 -19.74 9.98 18.52
C ASN A 244 -18.83 9.48 17.38
N TYR A 245 -18.60 10.28 16.33
CA TYR A 245 -17.68 9.90 15.26
C TYR A 245 -16.22 10.01 15.69
N ASN A 246 -15.87 11.02 16.49
CA ASN A 246 -14.52 11.15 17.05
C ASN A 246 -14.19 9.96 17.96
N ASP A 247 -15.12 9.53 18.81
CA ASP A 247 -14.96 8.35 19.66
C ASP A 247 -14.78 7.07 18.82
N LYS A 248 -15.58 6.88 17.76
CA LYS A 248 -15.41 5.75 16.84
C LYS A 248 -14.05 5.77 16.15
N ILE A 249 -13.58 6.94 15.72
CA ILE A 249 -12.26 7.08 15.10
C ILE A 249 -11.16 6.76 16.11
N ALA A 250 -11.29 7.20 17.37
CA ALA A 250 -10.34 6.88 18.43
C ALA A 250 -10.28 5.38 18.71
N ASN A 251 -11.44 4.72 18.88
CA ASN A 251 -11.53 3.28 19.11
C ASN A 251 -10.92 2.48 17.95
N ILE A 252 -11.24 2.86 16.70
CA ILE A 252 -10.68 2.19 15.51
C ILE A 252 -9.15 2.34 15.47
N LYS A 253 -8.61 3.52 15.81
CA LYS A 253 -7.16 3.73 15.86
C LYS A 253 -6.49 2.86 16.93
N GLU A 254 -7.11 2.74 18.10
CA GLU A 254 -6.62 1.88 19.18
C GLU A 254 -6.64 0.40 18.77
N GLU A 255 -7.75 -0.09 18.21
CA GLU A 255 -7.86 -1.46 17.70
C GLU A 255 -6.82 -1.76 16.63
N PHE A 256 -6.58 -0.84 15.68
CA PHE A 256 -5.54 -1.00 14.68
C PHE A 256 -4.15 -1.01 15.28
N GLN A 257 -3.85 -0.16 16.25
CA GLN A 257 -2.55 -0.13 16.92
C GLN A 257 -2.26 -1.46 17.61
N ILE A 258 -3.22 -1.97 18.39
CA ILE A 258 -3.12 -3.27 19.07
C ILE A 258 -2.94 -4.41 18.04
N SER A 259 -3.71 -4.38 16.95
CA SER A 259 -3.62 -5.38 15.89
C SER A 259 -2.27 -5.39 15.19
N ILE A 260 -1.71 -4.20 14.89
CA ILE A 260 -0.39 -4.05 14.28
C ILE A 260 0.70 -4.58 15.22
N GLU A 261 0.69 -4.17 16.49
CA GLU A 261 1.67 -4.62 17.48
C GLU A 261 1.62 -6.15 17.66
N LYS A 262 0.42 -6.72 17.76
CA LYS A 262 0.24 -8.17 17.84
C LYS A 262 0.78 -8.88 16.60
N ASN A 263 0.47 -8.37 15.39
CA ASN A 263 0.94 -8.98 14.15
C ASN A 263 2.47 -8.92 14.01
N ILE A 264 3.09 -7.79 14.40
CA ILE A 264 4.55 -7.65 14.44
C ILE A 264 5.13 -8.72 15.38
N HIS A 265 4.63 -8.81 16.61
CA HIS A 265 5.11 -9.78 17.59
C HIS A 265 4.93 -11.24 17.13
N ASP A 266 3.76 -11.58 16.59
CA ASP A 266 3.47 -12.92 16.06
C ASP A 266 4.31 -13.26 14.82
N SER A 267 4.65 -12.25 14.01
CA SER A 267 5.54 -12.39 12.86
C SER A 267 6.99 -12.62 13.29
N GLU A 268 7.51 -11.81 14.21
CA GLU A 268 8.86 -11.95 14.77
C GLU A 268 9.05 -13.30 15.44
N LYS A 269 8.07 -13.74 16.24
CA LYS A 269 8.08 -15.05 16.89
C LYS A 269 8.15 -16.19 15.88
N ARG A 270 7.33 -16.13 14.82
CA ARG A 270 7.36 -17.14 13.73
C ARG A 270 8.69 -17.13 12.99
N MET A 271 9.23 -15.96 12.69
CA MET A 271 10.54 -15.82 12.02
C MET A 271 11.66 -16.43 12.88
N MET A 272 11.67 -16.16 14.18
CA MET A 272 12.66 -16.73 15.10
C MET A 272 12.55 -18.26 15.17
N GLN A 273 11.33 -18.81 15.25
CA GLN A 273 11.10 -20.26 15.21
C GLN A 273 11.63 -20.88 13.91
N GLN A 274 11.30 -20.29 12.75
CA GLN A 274 11.80 -20.76 11.46
C GLN A 274 13.32 -20.69 11.34
N CYS A 275 13.95 -19.65 11.90
CA CYS A 275 15.40 -19.54 11.94
C CYS A 275 16.02 -20.68 12.75
N MET A 276 15.50 -20.92 13.97
CA MET A 276 15.97 -22.01 14.83
C MET A 276 15.77 -23.39 14.18
N GLU A 277 14.61 -23.63 13.55
CA GLU A 277 14.34 -24.87 12.82
C GLU A 277 15.29 -25.05 11.63
N SER A 278 15.58 -23.98 10.90
CA SER A 278 16.53 -24.01 9.78
C SER A 278 17.96 -24.28 10.26
N GLU A 279 18.41 -23.63 11.33
CA GLU A 279 19.72 -23.87 11.95
C GLU A 279 19.86 -25.32 12.44
N ALA A 280 18.83 -25.85 13.13
CA ALA A 280 18.83 -27.24 13.58
C ALA A 280 18.92 -28.22 12.39
N LYS A 281 18.17 -27.95 11.31
CA LYS A 281 18.21 -28.77 10.10
C LYS A 281 19.56 -28.68 9.38
N GLN A 282 20.16 -27.50 9.31
CA GLN A 282 21.50 -27.31 8.74
C GLN A 282 22.55 -28.07 9.55
N ALA A 283 22.49 -28.02 10.88
CA ALA A 283 23.38 -28.79 11.74
C ALA A 283 23.21 -30.31 11.54
N GLN A 284 21.97 -30.79 11.41
CA GLN A 284 21.70 -32.20 11.14
C GLN A 284 22.26 -32.65 9.77
N LEU A 285 22.03 -31.86 8.71
CA LEU A 285 22.55 -32.15 7.38
C LEU A 285 24.08 -32.11 7.33
N ALA A 286 24.71 -31.20 8.09
CA ALA A 286 26.17 -31.14 8.20
C ALA A 286 26.74 -32.40 8.85
N LEU A 287 26.10 -32.90 9.92
CA LEU A 287 26.49 -34.16 10.57
C LEU A 287 26.30 -35.38 9.65
N GLU A 288 25.20 -35.41 8.90
CA GLU A 288 24.94 -36.46 7.92
C GLU A 288 25.98 -36.45 6.79
N ALA A 289 26.30 -35.27 6.25
CA ALA A 289 27.33 -35.10 5.23
C ALA A 289 28.72 -35.56 5.72
N ASP A 290 29.11 -35.20 6.94
CA ASP A 290 30.36 -35.66 7.55
C ASP A 290 30.39 -37.19 7.74
N SER A 291 29.29 -37.77 8.22
CA SER A 291 29.12 -39.22 8.37
C SER A 291 29.26 -39.96 7.04
N ILE A 292 28.57 -39.48 5.98
CA ILE A 292 28.65 -40.06 4.64
C ILE A 292 30.06 -39.93 4.07
N THR A 293 30.72 -38.79 4.26
CA THR A 293 32.10 -38.56 3.79
C THR A 293 33.07 -39.54 4.45
N LYS A 294 32.94 -39.77 5.76
CA LYS A 294 33.73 -40.77 6.49
C LYS A 294 33.45 -42.19 6.02
N ALA A 295 32.18 -42.55 5.83
CA ALA A 295 31.78 -43.86 5.33
C ALA A 295 32.33 -44.12 3.92
N HIS A 296 32.26 -43.13 3.04
CA HIS A 296 32.81 -43.20 1.68
C HIS A 296 34.34 -43.36 1.70
N ALA A 297 35.05 -42.60 2.53
CA ALA A 297 36.50 -42.70 2.67
C ALA A 297 36.93 -44.10 3.15
N ALA A 298 36.23 -44.65 4.15
CA ALA A 298 36.49 -46.01 4.64
C ALA A 298 36.23 -47.09 3.58
N LEU A 299 35.13 -46.95 2.82
CA LEU A 299 34.80 -47.87 1.72
C LEU A 299 35.85 -47.81 0.61
N LEU A 300 36.31 -46.60 0.26
CA LEU A 300 37.37 -46.40 -0.73
C LEU A 300 38.67 -47.08 -0.29
N GLU A 301 39.08 -46.92 0.97
CA GLU A 301 40.27 -47.58 1.53
C GLU A 301 40.14 -49.11 1.46
N GLN A 302 38.98 -49.65 1.84
CA GLN A 302 38.69 -51.08 1.73
C GLN A 302 38.81 -51.59 0.29
N HIS A 303 38.24 -50.86 -0.67
CA HIS A 303 38.33 -51.22 -2.08
C HIS A 303 39.76 -51.16 -2.60
N LEU A 304 40.53 -50.11 -2.30
CA LEU A 304 41.93 -50.00 -2.69
C LEU A 304 42.79 -51.13 -2.09
N ALA A 305 42.55 -51.50 -0.83
CA ALA A 305 43.23 -52.63 -0.19
C ALA A 305 42.90 -53.96 -0.89
N SER A 306 41.62 -54.20 -1.18
CA SER A 306 41.19 -55.41 -1.90
C SER A 306 41.73 -55.48 -3.32
N GLU A 307 41.74 -54.36 -4.05
CA GLU A 307 42.30 -54.27 -5.39
C GLU A 307 43.80 -54.56 -5.38
N LYS A 308 44.56 -53.98 -4.43
CA LYS A 308 45.99 -54.24 -4.28
C LYS A 308 46.27 -55.73 -4.05
N LEU A 309 45.46 -56.39 -3.20
CA LEU A 309 45.56 -57.82 -2.94
C LEU A 309 45.27 -58.65 -4.20
N LEU A 310 44.21 -58.29 -4.94
CA LEU A 310 43.85 -58.95 -6.20
C LEU A 310 44.95 -58.77 -7.25
N ARG A 311 45.47 -57.56 -7.46
CA ARG A 311 46.60 -57.29 -8.36
C ARG A 311 47.83 -58.12 -8.00
N ALA A 312 48.16 -58.22 -6.71
CA ALA A 312 49.27 -59.05 -6.25
C ALA A 312 49.03 -60.55 -6.52
N ARG A 313 47.80 -61.05 -6.32
CA ARG A 313 47.43 -62.43 -6.64
C ARG A 313 47.53 -62.70 -8.13
N THR A 314 46.98 -61.81 -8.96
CA THR A 314 47.05 -61.90 -10.43
C THR A 314 48.50 -61.89 -10.91
N GLY A 315 49.35 -61.01 -10.37
CA GLY A 315 50.77 -60.97 -10.69
C GLY A 315 51.50 -62.27 -10.33
N LYS A 316 51.20 -62.86 -9.17
CA LYS A 316 51.75 -64.18 -8.79
C LYS A 316 51.32 -65.28 -9.76
N THR A 317 50.03 -65.34 -10.09
CA THR A 317 49.52 -66.35 -11.04
C THR A 317 50.08 -66.17 -12.44
N GLN A 318 50.23 -64.93 -12.92
CA GLN A 318 50.86 -64.63 -14.20
C GLN A 318 52.34 -65.03 -14.22
N ALA A 319 53.08 -64.75 -13.14
CA ALA A 319 54.48 -65.17 -13.01
C ALA A 319 54.62 -66.71 -13.01
N LEU A 320 53.73 -67.43 -12.31
CA LEU A 320 53.71 -68.90 -12.34
C LEU A 320 53.41 -69.43 -13.74
N LEU A 321 52.41 -68.88 -14.44
CA LEU A 321 52.08 -69.27 -15.81
C LEU A 321 53.25 -69.00 -16.76
N HIS A 322 53.89 -67.83 -16.65
CA HIS A 322 55.06 -67.51 -17.46
C HIS A 322 56.22 -68.48 -17.21
N ASN A 323 56.49 -68.84 -15.95
CA ASN A 323 57.49 -69.85 -15.61
C ASN A 323 57.14 -71.23 -16.18
N TRP A 324 55.85 -71.60 -16.23
CA TRP A 324 55.42 -72.86 -16.87
C TRP A 324 55.61 -72.84 -18.38
N ILE A 325 55.32 -71.71 -19.03
CA ILE A 325 55.59 -71.53 -20.47
C ILE A 325 57.09 -71.68 -20.75
N ILE A 326 57.95 -70.98 -20.00
CA ILE A 326 59.41 -71.10 -20.17
C ILE A 326 59.88 -72.55 -20.00
N LYS A 327 59.37 -73.27 -18.98
CA LYS A 327 59.72 -74.67 -18.76
C LYS A 327 59.24 -75.57 -19.91
N TYR A 328 58.04 -75.32 -20.42
CA TYR A 328 57.49 -76.07 -21.56
C TYR A 328 58.30 -75.81 -22.83
N ASP A 329 58.63 -74.55 -23.12
CA ASP A 329 59.44 -74.16 -24.28
C ASP A 329 60.84 -74.77 -24.22
N GLN A 330 61.45 -74.80 -23.02
CA GLN A 330 62.73 -75.46 -22.79
C GLN A 330 62.63 -76.99 -23.01
N ASP A 331 61.67 -77.67 -22.38
CA ASP A 331 61.49 -79.12 -22.51
C ASP A 331 61.16 -79.52 -23.97
N ALA A 332 60.31 -78.75 -24.65
CA ALA A 332 60.03 -78.94 -26.08
C ALA A 332 61.29 -78.74 -26.94
N GLY A 333 62.11 -77.73 -26.63
CA GLY A 333 63.40 -77.51 -27.28
C GLY A 333 64.36 -78.67 -27.07
N ASP A 334 64.55 -79.10 -25.82
CA ASP A 334 65.41 -80.24 -25.45
C ASP A 334 64.94 -81.53 -26.14
N LYS A 335 63.62 -81.80 -26.16
CA LYS A 335 63.04 -82.96 -26.87
C LYS A 335 63.19 -82.89 -28.37
N ASN A 336 63.10 -81.71 -28.97
CA ASN A 336 63.36 -81.55 -30.40
C ASN A 336 64.83 -81.82 -30.72
N THR A 337 65.77 -81.34 -29.89
CA THR A 337 67.19 -81.65 -30.07
C THR A 337 67.49 -83.14 -29.90
N GLU A 338 66.90 -83.80 -28.90
CA GLU A 338 67.02 -85.25 -28.70
C GLU A 338 66.48 -86.01 -29.91
N TYR A 339 65.31 -85.61 -30.44
CA TYR A 339 64.71 -86.22 -31.64
C TYR A 339 65.60 -86.03 -32.88
N GLU A 340 66.15 -84.84 -33.10
CA GLU A 340 67.06 -84.57 -34.21
C GLU A 340 68.34 -85.42 -34.12
N ASP A 341 68.92 -85.55 -32.92
CA ASP A 341 70.09 -86.39 -32.67
C ASP A 341 69.80 -87.88 -32.90
N LEU A 342 68.67 -88.39 -32.38
CA LEU A 342 68.25 -89.78 -32.57
C LEU A 342 67.95 -90.07 -34.05
N LYS A 343 67.31 -89.13 -34.73
CA LYS A 343 67.03 -89.24 -36.16
C LYS A 343 68.33 -89.28 -36.96
N LYS A 344 69.30 -88.45 -36.62
CA LYS A 344 70.62 -88.46 -37.24
C LYS A 344 71.35 -89.79 -37.02
N GLN A 345 71.27 -90.37 -35.82
CA GLN A 345 71.82 -91.70 -35.54
C GLN A 345 71.11 -92.78 -36.34
N TYR A 346 69.77 -92.76 -36.37
CA TYR A 346 68.97 -93.69 -37.17
C TYR A 346 69.31 -93.62 -38.66
N ASP A 347 69.41 -92.42 -39.22
CA ASP A 347 69.75 -92.23 -40.63
C ASP A 347 71.17 -92.76 -40.94
N GLN A 348 72.12 -92.59 -40.01
CA GLN A 348 73.46 -93.18 -40.12
C GLN A 348 73.45 -94.72 -40.02
N GLU A 349 72.76 -95.28 -39.03
CA GLU A 349 72.64 -96.73 -38.88
C GLU A 349 71.95 -97.36 -40.09
N LYS A 350 70.91 -96.71 -40.60
CA LYS A 350 70.21 -97.13 -41.82
C LYS A 350 71.14 -97.11 -43.03
N GLU A 351 71.93 -96.05 -43.21
CA GLU A 351 72.95 -95.99 -44.27
C GLU A 351 73.95 -97.15 -44.13
N THR A 352 74.41 -97.46 -42.91
CA THR A 352 75.30 -98.62 -42.70
C THR A 352 74.63 -99.97 -42.93
N MET A 353 73.33 -100.08 -42.68
CA MET A 353 72.55 -101.29 -42.92
C MET A 353 72.37 -101.51 -44.43
N ASP A 354 71.96 -100.46 -45.15
CA ASP A 354 71.83 -100.48 -46.61
C ASP A 354 73.19 -100.87 -47.25
N ASP A 355 74.30 -100.31 -46.77
CA ASP A 355 75.68 -100.68 -47.18
C ASP A 355 76.06 -102.15 -46.89
N LEU A 356 75.51 -102.75 -45.83
CA LEU A 356 75.77 -104.14 -45.46
C LEU A 356 74.90 -105.11 -46.26
N ASP A 357 73.63 -104.76 -46.49
CA ASP A 357 72.72 -105.52 -47.33
C ASP A 357 73.25 -105.56 -48.78
N ASP A 358 73.75 -104.43 -49.31
CA ASP A 358 74.41 -104.40 -50.63
C ASP A 358 75.63 -105.35 -50.68
N LYS A 359 76.44 -105.39 -49.62
CA LYS A 359 77.58 -106.33 -49.52
C LYS A 359 77.14 -107.79 -49.37
N LEU A 360 76.06 -108.05 -48.64
CA LEU A 360 75.49 -109.40 -48.50
C LEU A 360 74.94 -109.89 -49.83
N ASP A 361 74.23 -109.04 -50.57
CA ASP A 361 73.73 -109.34 -51.92
C ASP A 361 74.89 -109.65 -52.89
N GLU A 362 76.01 -108.92 -52.79
CA GLU A 362 77.24 -109.25 -53.53
C GLU A 362 77.83 -110.60 -53.10
N GLN A 363 77.92 -110.87 -51.81
CA GLN A 363 78.43 -112.15 -51.29
C GLN A 363 77.53 -113.33 -51.64
N GLU A 364 76.21 -113.16 -51.63
CA GLU A 364 75.25 -114.20 -51.98
C GLU A 364 75.39 -114.57 -53.47
N LYS A 365 75.57 -113.59 -54.36
CA LYS A 365 75.89 -113.85 -55.77
C LYS A 365 77.19 -114.67 -55.91
N ILE A 366 78.23 -114.33 -55.14
CA ILE A 366 79.50 -115.08 -55.13
C ILE A 366 79.31 -116.49 -54.55
N TYR A 367 78.52 -116.65 -53.50
CA TYR A 367 78.25 -117.94 -52.87
C TYR A 367 77.43 -118.86 -53.80
N ILE A 368 76.39 -118.34 -54.44
CA ILE A 368 75.58 -119.10 -55.41
C ILE A 368 76.45 -119.59 -56.56
N THR A 369 77.34 -118.75 -57.09
CA THR A 369 78.27 -119.14 -58.16
C THR A 369 79.26 -120.23 -57.70
N LEU A 370 79.88 -120.09 -56.53
CA LEU A 370 80.75 -121.12 -55.95
C LEU A 370 80.03 -122.43 -55.65
N MET A 371 78.79 -122.39 -55.15
CA MET A 371 78.00 -123.59 -54.87
C MET A 371 77.56 -124.30 -56.15
N ALA A 372 77.28 -123.55 -57.22
CA ALA A 372 77.04 -124.11 -58.54
C ALA A 372 78.30 -124.81 -59.08
N GLU A 373 79.48 -124.19 -58.98
CA GLU A 373 80.76 -124.81 -59.35
C GLU A 373 81.06 -126.08 -58.53
N LYS A 374 80.79 -126.04 -57.21
CA LYS A 374 80.96 -127.20 -56.34
C LYS A 374 80.02 -128.35 -56.72
N ALA A 375 78.76 -128.06 -57.02
CA ALA A 375 77.79 -129.06 -57.45
C ALA A 375 78.23 -129.73 -58.77
N GLU A 376 78.77 -128.96 -59.72
CA GLU A 376 79.32 -129.47 -60.98
C GLU A 376 80.55 -130.38 -60.76
N GLU A 377 81.43 -130.04 -59.81
CA GLU A 377 82.57 -130.87 -59.43
C GLU A 377 82.12 -132.17 -58.72
N GLU A 378 81.16 -132.10 -57.81
CA GLU A 378 80.61 -133.28 -57.13
C GLU A 378 79.93 -134.23 -58.13
N GLU A 379 79.13 -133.71 -59.07
CA GLU A 379 78.56 -134.51 -60.16
C GLU A 379 79.64 -135.21 -60.99
N ARG A 380 80.74 -134.51 -61.31
CA ARG A 380 81.88 -135.10 -62.03
C ARG A 380 82.49 -136.27 -61.26
N ILE A 381 82.71 -136.12 -59.95
CA ILE A 381 83.27 -137.16 -59.07
C ILE A 381 82.31 -138.35 -58.96
N TYR A 382 81.00 -138.10 -58.78
CA TYR A 382 79.98 -139.15 -58.72
C TYR A 382 79.92 -139.95 -60.03
N HIS A 383 80.00 -139.28 -61.19
CA HIS A 383 80.06 -139.96 -62.49
C HIS A 383 81.31 -140.84 -62.61
N GLU A 384 82.47 -140.39 -62.12
CA GLU A 384 83.71 -141.16 -62.16
C GLU A 384 83.65 -142.41 -61.25
N ILE A 385 83.08 -142.26 -60.05
CA ILE A 385 82.85 -143.37 -59.11
C ILE A 385 81.85 -144.37 -59.69
N TYR A 386 80.74 -143.88 -60.27
CA TYR A 386 79.73 -144.71 -60.91
C TYR A 386 80.33 -145.53 -62.06
N PHE A 387 81.15 -144.89 -62.90
CA PHE A 387 81.86 -145.55 -64.00
C PHE A 387 82.80 -146.65 -63.46
N LYS A 388 83.59 -146.36 -62.42
CA LYS A 388 84.46 -147.36 -61.75
C LYS A 388 83.68 -148.56 -61.20
N ILE A 389 82.54 -148.33 -60.56
CA ILE A 389 81.66 -149.40 -60.06
C ILE A 389 81.12 -150.25 -61.21
N LEU A 390 80.69 -149.63 -62.30
CA LEU A 390 80.17 -150.32 -63.48
C LEU A 390 81.25 -151.23 -64.08
N THR A 391 82.47 -150.73 -64.31
CA THR A 391 83.60 -151.55 -64.78
C THR A 391 83.94 -152.71 -63.83
N ASN A 392 83.94 -152.48 -62.52
CA ASN A 392 84.20 -153.54 -61.53
C ASN A 392 83.10 -154.61 -61.49
N ARG A 393 81.83 -154.21 -61.67
CA ARG A 393 80.70 -155.13 -61.76
C ARG A 393 80.80 -156.00 -63.01
N SER A 394 81.15 -155.41 -64.16
CA SER A 394 81.44 -156.12 -65.40
C SER A 394 82.56 -157.14 -65.23
N ALA A 395 83.67 -156.74 -64.59
CA ALA A 395 84.80 -157.63 -64.28
C ALA A 395 84.39 -158.80 -63.37
N ARG A 396 83.57 -158.56 -62.33
CA ARG A 396 83.05 -159.62 -61.45
C ARG A 396 82.16 -160.62 -62.17
N ILE A 397 81.32 -160.18 -63.11
CA ILE A 397 80.45 -161.08 -63.90
C ILE A 397 81.32 -162.02 -64.75
N ILE A 398 82.34 -161.48 -65.42
CA ILE A 398 83.30 -162.27 -66.23
C ILE A 398 84.06 -163.28 -65.33
N GLN A 399 84.56 -162.85 -64.17
CA GLN A 399 85.26 -163.74 -63.23
C GLN A 399 84.37 -164.84 -62.67
N ARG A 400 83.08 -164.55 -62.41
CA ARG A 400 82.12 -165.52 -61.86
C ARG A 400 81.73 -166.57 -62.90
N ALA A 401 81.56 -166.18 -64.17
CA ALA A 401 81.37 -167.11 -65.28
C ALA A 401 82.59 -168.05 -65.46
N TRP A 402 83.81 -167.51 -65.33
CA TRP A 402 85.05 -168.30 -65.42
C TRP A 402 85.20 -169.33 -64.27
N ARG A 403 84.85 -168.96 -63.04
CA ARG A 403 84.89 -169.88 -61.88
C ARG A 403 83.86 -171.02 -62.02
N ALA A 404 82.64 -170.70 -62.47
CA ALA A 404 81.59 -171.70 -62.72
C ALA A 404 81.96 -172.71 -63.83
N TYR A 405 82.72 -172.29 -64.85
CA TYR A 405 83.28 -173.19 -65.86
C TYR A 405 84.36 -174.13 -65.27
N ARG A 406 85.20 -173.61 -64.37
CA ARG A 406 86.28 -174.38 -63.70
C ARG A 406 85.75 -175.47 -62.76
N GLU A 407 84.68 -175.20 -62.03
CA GLU A 407 84.04 -176.16 -61.11
C GLU A 407 83.33 -177.31 -61.85
N ARG A 408 82.73 -177.06 -63.01
CA ARG A 408 82.10 -178.11 -63.84
C ARG A 408 83.11 -179.11 -64.43
N ARG A 409 84.40 -178.75 -64.50
CA ARG A 409 85.45 -179.60 -65.09
C ARG A 409 86.15 -180.52 -64.06
N LYS A 410 86.11 -180.22 -62.75
CA LYS A 410 86.84 -180.98 -61.71
C LYS A 410 86.02 -182.05 -60.96
N SER A 411 84.70 -182.12 -61.09
CA SER A 411 83.83 -183.01 -60.27
C SER A 411 83.41 -184.35 -60.92
N ARG A 412 84.04 -184.79 -62.02
CA ARG A 412 83.79 -186.10 -62.67
C ARG A 412 84.64 -187.28 -62.16
N ARG A 413 85.39 -187.14 -61.04
CA ARG A 413 86.11 -188.25 -60.40
C ARG A 413 85.80 -188.34 -58.90
N ARG A 414 85.11 -189.44 -58.55
CA ARG A 414 84.89 -190.04 -57.23
C ARG A 414 83.93 -189.30 -56.28
N GLY A 415 82.81 -189.97 -56.04
CA GLY A 415 81.73 -189.48 -55.19
C GLY A 415 81.87 -189.81 -53.71
N LYS A 416 80.92 -189.26 -52.94
CA LYS A 416 80.26 -189.86 -51.78
C LYS A 416 79.08 -188.96 -51.38
N LYS A 417 77.93 -189.62 -51.18
CA LYS A 417 76.77 -189.35 -50.28
C LYS A 417 76.88 -188.07 -49.40
N GLY A 418 75.86 -187.25 -49.16
CA GLY A 418 74.43 -187.29 -49.45
C GLY A 418 73.65 -186.38 -48.46
N LYS A 419 72.62 -185.69 -48.98
CA LYS A 419 71.29 -185.34 -48.41
C LYS A 419 71.09 -184.59 -47.08
N LYS A 420 70.50 -183.38 -47.20
CA LYS A 420 69.17 -182.89 -46.71
C LYS A 420 69.05 -181.43 -47.19
N ASP A 421 68.23 -180.97 -48.14
CA ASP A 421 66.79 -181.05 -48.45
C ASP A 421 65.86 -180.42 -47.38
N PHE A 422 65.49 -179.15 -47.59
CA PHE A 422 64.20 -178.56 -47.18
C PHE A 422 63.85 -177.35 -48.08
N ARG A 423 62.83 -177.53 -48.93
CA ARG A 423 62.01 -176.50 -49.62
C ARG A 423 60.89 -176.05 -48.65
N PRO A 424 60.26 -174.85 -48.74
CA PRO A 424 59.47 -174.41 -49.93
C PRO A 424 59.49 -172.87 -50.22
N LYS A 425 59.21 -172.45 -51.48
CA LYS A 425 58.05 -171.62 -51.97
C LYS A 425 57.96 -170.18 -51.41
N LEU A 426 57.51 -169.10 -52.05
CA LEU A 426 57.06 -168.65 -53.39
C LEU A 426 56.59 -167.17 -53.21
N VAL A 427 56.35 -166.43 -54.31
CA VAL A 427 55.52 -165.20 -54.47
C VAL A 427 56.15 -163.87 -53.97
N TYR A 428 56.45 -162.83 -54.77
CA TYR A 428 55.75 -161.94 -55.73
C TYR A 428 54.84 -160.85 -55.11
N THR A 429 54.94 -159.64 -55.70
CA THR A 429 54.13 -158.39 -55.66
C THR A 429 54.14 -157.42 -54.45
N LYS A 430 54.75 -156.25 -54.68
CA LYS A 430 54.14 -154.90 -54.87
C LYS A 430 52.76 -154.58 -54.25
N LYS A 431 52.70 -153.49 -53.47
CA LYS A 431 51.75 -152.33 -53.45
C LYS A 431 52.04 -151.50 -52.19
N ASP A 432 52.42 -150.24 -52.30
CA ASP A 432 51.54 -149.04 -52.34
C ASP A 432 50.65 -148.94 -51.10
N ASP A 433 50.89 -147.95 -50.23
CA ASP A 433 49.87 -146.95 -49.89
C ASP A 433 50.42 -145.75 -49.08
N PRO A 434 49.71 -144.59 -49.14
CA PRO A 434 50.17 -143.24 -48.80
C PRO A 434 49.62 -142.73 -47.46
N ASN A 435 50.06 -141.56 -46.99
CA ASN A 435 49.12 -140.60 -46.39
C ASN A 435 49.71 -139.18 -46.31
N ALA A 436 48.93 -138.24 -46.83
CA ALA A 436 49.04 -136.81 -46.70
C ALA A 436 48.03 -136.32 -45.64
N LEU A 437 48.10 -135.02 -45.31
CA LEU A 437 47.03 -134.17 -44.71
C LEU A 437 46.82 -134.37 -43.19
N LEU A 438 46.65 -133.37 -42.30
CA LEU A 438 46.24 -131.96 -42.37
C LEU A 438 46.61 -131.24 -41.05
N GLU A 439 46.72 -129.91 -41.15
CA GLU A 439 46.27 -128.85 -40.21
C GLU A 439 46.76 -128.76 -38.75
N GLY A 440 47.10 -127.53 -38.34
CA GLY A 440 46.63 -127.01 -37.04
C GLY A 440 47.61 -126.20 -36.17
N LYS A 441 47.68 -124.89 -36.45
CA LYS A 441 47.81 -123.74 -35.52
C LYS A 441 48.14 -123.99 -34.03
N PHE A 442 49.17 -123.31 -33.51
CA PHE A 442 49.26 -122.61 -32.20
C PHE A 442 50.57 -121.77 -32.26
N LYS A 443 50.59 -120.44 -32.38
CA LYS A 443 50.33 -119.36 -31.39
C LYS A 443 51.02 -119.55 -30.02
N GLY A 444 51.79 -118.53 -29.63
CA GLY A 444 52.58 -118.39 -28.41
C GLY A 444 54.06 -118.55 -28.76
N ASP A 445 54.98 -117.63 -28.48
CA ASP A 445 55.13 -116.77 -27.31
C ASP A 445 56.36 -115.86 -27.58
N ILE A 446 56.35 -114.54 -27.34
CA ILE A 446 56.81 -113.86 -26.10
C ILE A 446 58.04 -112.94 -26.38
N PHE A 447 57.98 -111.71 -25.82
CA PHE A 447 58.99 -110.61 -25.70
C PHE A 447 59.43 -109.91 -27.02
N ASP A 448 59.40 -108.58 -27.18
CA ASP A 448 59.20 -107.40 -26.31
C ASP A 448 58.39 -106.31 -27.05
#